data_AF-A0A7C7JRY3-F1
#
_entry.id   AF-A0A7C7JRY3-F1
#
_cell.length_a   1.000
_cell.length_b   1.000
_cell.length_c   1.000
_cell.angle_alpha   90.00
_cell.angle_beta   90.00
_cell.angle_gamma   90.00
#
_symmetry.space_group_name_H-M   'P 1'
#
loop_
_entity.id
_entity.type
_entity.pdbx_description
1 polymer ?
#
loop_
_entity_poly.entity_id
_entity_poly.type
_entity_poly.pdbx_seq_one_letter_code
_entity_poly.pdbx_strand_id
1 'polypeptide(L)' 'MTDLFTTKPRPPLAELLRPGSLDEFVGQRHLLGPGKPLRLAFESGRLHSFILWGPPGVGKTTLGRLAARATDSRF' A
#
# COMPACT_ATOMS: atom_id res chain seq x y z
N MET A 1 0.88 -20.28 -32.73
CA MET A 1 1.56 -20.90 -31.57
C MET A 1 1.62 -19.86 -30.47
N THR A 2 1.00 -20.11 -29.33
CA THR A 2 1.08 -19.24 -28.15
C THR A 2 2.42 -19.52 -27.46
N ASP A 3 3.30 -18.52 -27.38
CA ASP A 3 4.63 -18.66 -26.77
C ASP A 3 4.53 -18.56 -25.23
N LEU A 4 5.33 -19.38 -24.53
CA LEU A 4 5.35 -19.52 -23.07
C LEU A 4 5.69 -18.18 -22.39
N PHE A 5 6.47 -17.32 -23.06
CA PHE A 5 6.88 -16.02 -22.55
C PHE A 5 5.93 -14.88 -22.90
N THR A 6 4.93 -15.12 -23.76
CA THR A 6 3.94 -14.09 -24.14
C THR A 6 2.76 -14.01 -23.18
N THR A 7 2.53 -15.06 -22.37
CA THR A 7 1.39 -15.12 -21.45
C THR A 7 1.76 -14.52 -20.09
N LYS A 8 1.26 -13.33 -19.79
CA LYS A 8 1.40 -12.77 -18.43
C LYS A 8 0.64 -13.66 -17.43
N PRO A 9 1.29 -14.14 -16.36
CA PRO A 9 0.62 -14.91 -15.34
C PRO A 9 -0.45 -14.05 -14.66
N ARG A 10 -1.59 -14.67 -14.35
CA ARG A 10 -2.63 -13.98 -13.56
C ARG A 10 -2.05 -13.65 -12.18
N PRO A 11 -2.25 -12.42 -11.70
CA PRO A 11 -1.76 -12.03 -10.38
C PRO A 11 -2.45 -12.87 -9.29
N PRO A 12 -1.75 -13.15 -8.17
CA PRO A 12 -2.35 -13.85 -7.04
C PRO A 12 -3.46 -13.01 -6.40
N LEU A 13 -4.39 -13.67 -5.71
CA LEU A 13 -5.53 -13.00 -5.05
C LEU A 13 -5.08 -11.88 -4.10
N ALA A 14 -3.99 -12.11 -3.36
CA ALA A 14 -3.44 -11.11 -2.43
C ALA A 14 -2.96 -9.82 -3.12
N GLU A 15 -2.60 -9.88 -4.40
CA GLU A 15 -2.26 -8.69 -5.21
C GLU A 15 -3.53 -7.98 -5.68
N LEU A 16 -4.54 -8.75 -6.10
CA LEU A 16 -5.83 -8.25 -6.57
C LEU A 16 -6.64 -7.54 -5.47
N LEU A 17 -6.55 -8.03 -4.23
CA LEU A 17 -7.29 -7.50 -3.09
C LEU A 17 -6.58 -6.35 -2.34
N ARG A 18 -5.48 -5.81 -2.88
CA ARG A 18 -4.78 -4.72 -2.19
C ARG A 18 -5.65 -3.46 -2.16
N PRO A 19 -5.84 -2.84 -0.98
CA PRO A 19 -6.50 -1.55 -0.83
C PRO A 19 -6.00 -0.50 -1.83
N GLY A 20 -6.94 0.23 -2.43
CA GLY A 20 -6.68 1.36 -3.32
C GLY A 20 -6.42 2.67 -2.59
N SER A 21 -6.97 2.80 -1.37
CA SER A 21 -6.94 3.98 -0.51
C SER A 21 -6.66 3.60 0.95
N LEU A 22 -6.38 4.60 1.80
CA LEU A 22 -6.26 4.37 3.24
C LEU A 22 -7.58 4.00 3.92
N ASP A 23 -8.73 4.37 3.33
CA ASP A 23 -10.05 4.06 3.87
C ASP A 23 -10.43 2.58 3.68
N GLU A 24 -9.89 1.96 2.62
CA GLU A 24 -9.99 0.52 2.38
C GLU A 24 -8.99 -0.30 3.23
N PHE A 25 -8.04 0.35 3.90
CA PHE A 25 -7.02 -0.34 4.67
C PHE A 25 -7.58 -0.91 5.98
N VAL A 26 -7.58 -2.24 6.10
CA VAL A 26 -8.12 -2.93 7.28
C VAL A 26 -7.06 -3.02 8.39
N GLY A 27 -7.41 -2.54 9.57
CA GLY A 27 -6.54 -2.58 10.76
C GLY A 27 -5.70 -1.32 10.92
N GLN A 28 -4.73 -1.35 11.83
CA GLN A 28 -3.79 -0.25 12.09
C GLN A 28 -4.44 1.13 12.39
N ARG A 29 -5.69 1.15 12.89
CA ARG A 29 -6.44 2.38 13.22
C ARG A 29 -5.72 3.30 14.21
N HIS A 30 -4.89 2.75 15.07
CA HIS A 30 -4.08 3.52 16.00
C HIS A 30 -3.03 4.40 15.30
N LEU A 31 -2.60 4.03 14.08
CA LEU A 31 -1.68 4.78 13.23
C LEU A 31 -2.40 5.56 12.11
N LEU A 32 -3.40 4.94 11.49
CA LEU A 32 -4.04 5.44 10.25
C LEU A 32 -5.46 5.97 10.45
N GLY A 33 -5.95 6.01 11.69
CA GLY A 33 -7.25 6.58 12.00
C GLY A 33 -7.32 8.08 11.67
N PRO A 34 -8.55 8.64 11.55
CA PRO A 34 -8.74 10.06 11.32
C PRO A 34 -7.97 10.93 12.32
N GLY A 35 -7.31 11.97 11.83
CA GLY A 35 -6.52 12.91 12.66
C GLY A 35 -5.20 12.34 13.20
N LYS A 36 -4.83 11.09 12.89
CA LYS A 36 -3.52 10.55 13.30
C LYS A 36 -2.39 11.16 12.46
N PRO A 37 -1.20 11.39 13.03
CA PRO A 37 -0.11 12.04 12.32
C PRO A 37 0.25 11.38 10.99
N LEU A 38 0.28 10.04 10.94
CA LEU A 38 0.59 9.32 9.71
C LEU A 38 -0.53 9.50 8.67
N ARG A 39 -1.81 9.41 9.07
CA ARG A 39 -2.95 9.66 8.18
C ARG A 39 -2.89 11.06 7.57
N LEU A 40 -2.62 12.08 8.39
CA LEU A 40 -2.48 13.47 7.94
C LEU A 40 -1.28 13.66 6.97
N ALA A 41 -0.17 12.97 7.20
CA ALA A 41 0.99 13.00 6.30
C ALA A 41 0.66 12.39 4.92
N PHE A 42 -0.10 11.30 4.89
CA PHE A 42 -0.61 10.71 3.64
C PHE A 42 -1.59 11.65 2.94
N GLU A 43 -2.57 12.20 3.66
CA GLU A 43 -3.60 13.10 3.09
C GLU A 43 -3.02 14.41 2.56
N SER A 44 -1.95 14.91 3.18
CA SER A 44 -1.24 16.10 2.71
C SER A 44 -0.25 15.83 1.58
N GLY A 45 0.02 14.56 1.23
CA GLY A 45 1.05 14.17 0.26
C GLY A 45 2.48 14.47 0.72
N ARG A 46 2.69 14.80 2.01
CA ARG A 46 3.99 15.19 2.58
C ARG A 46 4.45 14.13 3.57
N LEU A 47 4.90 13.00 3.02
CA LEU A 47 5.45 11.91 3.81
C LEU A 47 6.94 12.13 4.09
N HIS A 48 7.32 12.10 5.37
CA HIS A 48 8.72 12.06 5.79
C HIS A 48 9.29 10.64 5.63
N SER A 49 10.60 10.49 5.76
CA SER A 49 11.22 9.16 5.82
C SER A 49 10.72 8.38 7.04
N PHE A 50 10.25 7.15 6.83
CA PHE A 50 9.83 6.23 7.90
C PHE A 50 10.16 4.78 7.55
N ILE A 51 10.13 3.92 8.57
CA ILE A 51 10.32 2.46 8.43
C ILE A 51 9.00 1.77 8.81
N LEU A 52 8.54 0.87 7.95
CA LEU A 52 7.40 -0.01 8.26
C LEU A 52 7.93 -1.32 8.85
N TRP A 53 7.67 -1.55 10.14
CA TRP A 53 8.11 -2.75 10.85
C TRP A 53 6.93 -3.53 11.43
N GLY A 54 7.00 -4.86 11.40
CA GLY A 54 5.96 -5.75 11.92
C GLY A 54 5.97 -7.14 11.26
N PRO A 55 5.18 -8.09 11.77
CA PRO A 55 5.14 -9.47 11.31
C PRO A 55 4.65 -9.60 9.85
N PRO A 56 4.86 -10.76 9.18
CA PRO A 56 4.35 -10.98 7.82
C PRO A 56 2.82 -10.80 7.75
N GLY A 57 2.31 -10.30 6.63
CA GLY A 57 0.86 -10.14 6.40
C GLY A 57 0.20 -8.88 6.97
N VAL A 58 0.88 -8.05 7.77
CA VAL A 58 0.27 -6.85 8.38
C VAL A 58 0.08 -5.63 7.44
N GLY A 59 0.28 -5.81 6.14
CA GLY A 59 0.02 -4.76 5.15
C GLY A 59 1.16 -3.76 4.88
N LYS A 60 2.40 -4.04 5.31
CA LYS A 60 3.57 -3.17 5.06
C LYS A 60 3.77 -2.82 3.59
N THR A 61 3.77 -3.83 2.71
CA THR A 61 3.95 -3.63 1.27
C THR A 61 2.80 -2.83 0.65
N THR A 62 1.56 -3.06 1.12
CA THR A 62 0.40 -2.28 0.71
C THR A 62 0.54 -0.82 1.14
N LEU A 63 0.96 -0.54 2.38
CA LEU A 63 1.18 0.83 2.85
C LEU A 63 2.27 1.55 2.08
N GLY A 64 3.36 0.87 1.72
CA GLY A 64 4.39 1.44 0.86
C GLY A 64 3.85 1.86 -0.52
N ARG A 65 2.95 1.05 -1.11
CA ARG A 65 2.29 1.42 -2.37
C ARG A 65 1.36 2.61 -2.23
N LEU A 66 0.56 2.64 -1.16
CA LEU A 66 -0.31 3.78 -0.88
C LEU A 66 0.52 5.05 -0.64
N ALA A 67 1.69 4.93 0.00
CA ALA A 67 2.60 6.04 0.23
C ALA A 67 3.13 6.59 -1.09
N ALA A 68 3.60 5.70 -1.97
CA ALA A 68 4.05 6.09 -3.30
C ALA A 68 2.94 6.74 -4.14
N ARG A 69 1.70 6.25 -4.06
CA ARG A 69 0.55 6.90 -4.71
C ARG A 69 0.27 8.29 -4.15
N ALA A 70 0.35 8.46 -2.83
CA ALA A 70 0.10 9.74 -2.17
C ALA A 70 1.17 10.79 -2.50
N THR A 71 2.41 10.38 -2.79
CA THR A 71 3.53 11.27 -3.13
C THR A 71 3.89 11.29 -4.62
N ASP A 72 3.01 10.77 -5.49
CA ASP A 72 3.26 10.62 -6.93
C ASP A 72 4.66 10.03 -7.25
N SER A 73 4.97 8.94 -6.56
CA SER A 73 6.26 8.26 -6.60
C SER A 73 6.12 6.83 -7.11
N ARG A 74 7.24 6.20 -7.49
CA ARG A 74 7.27 4.83 -8.00
C ARG A 74 7.40 3.80 -6.86
N PHE A 75 6.69 2.67 -6.98
CA PHE A 75 6.79 1.51 -6.08
C PHE A 75 6.90 0.20 -6.87
#